data_AF-A0A3G4VPK4-F1
#
_entry.id   AF-A0A3G4VPK4-F1
#
_cell.length_a   1.000
_cell.length_b   1.000
_cell.length_c   1.000
_cell.angle_alpha   90.00
_cell.angle_beta   90.00
_cell.angle_gamma   90.00
#
_symmetry.space_group_name_H-M   'P 1'
#
loop_
_entity.id
_entity.type
_entity.pdbx_description
1 polymer ?
#
loop_
_entity_poly.entity_id
_entity_poly.type
_entity_poly.pdbx_seq_one_letter_code
_entity_poly.pdbx_strand_id
1 'polypeptide(L)'
;MAARRLTCPVEWHPGFRLTVGELRRHPDYRGREYVELGARIAVDGVLDPRIVADAARTGDHDPQAVKKVWHCLARFGAPPRPEPDGSASPATVVAAVVDERR
;
A
#
# COMPACT_ATOMS: atom_id res chain seq x y z
N MET A 1 -13.49 -5.63 -20.69
CA MET A 1 -12.87 -4.42 -20.08
C MET A 1 -11.61 -4.04 -20.85
N ALA A 2 -11.36 -2.75 -21.07
CA ALA A 2 -10.23 -2.24 -21.84
C ALA A 2 -8.86 -2.66 -21.29
N ALA A 3 -8.71 -2.79 -19.97
CA ALA A 3 -7.47 -3.23 -19.32
C ALA A 3 -6.97 -4.60 -19.79
N ARG A 4 -7.88 -5.51 -20.18
CA ARG A 4 -7.52 -6.85 -20.68
C ARG A 4 -6.87 -6.86 -22.07
N ARG A 5 -6.81 -5.70 -22.75
CA ARG A 5 -6.19 -5.56 -24.07
C ARG A 5 -4.74 -5.05 -24.00
N LEU A 6 -4.24 -4.78 -22.81
CA LEU A 6 -2.84 -4.39 -22.62
C LEU A 6 -1.93 -5.61 -22.82
N THR A 7 -0.80 -5.41 -23.48
CA THR A 7 0.20 -6.46 -23.73
C THR A 7 1.12 -6.72 -22.54
N CYS A 8 1.00 -5.94 -21.47
CA CYS A 8 1.70 -6.13 -20.22
C CYS A 8 0.80 -6.79 -19.15
N PRO A 9 1.37 -7.53 -18.19
CA PRO A 9 0.64 -8.00 -17.02
C PRO A 9 0.01 -6.83 -16.26
N VAL A 10 -1.27 -6.95 -15.93
CA VAL A 10 -2.00 -5.98 -15.11
C VAL A 10 -2.25 -6.61 -13.75
N GLU A 11 -1.70 -6.00 -12.71
CA GLU A 11 -1.93 -6.37 -11.32
C GLU A 11 -2.90 -5.42 -10.64
N TRP A 12 -3.84 -5.98 -9.88
CA TRP A 12 -4.78 -5.21 -9.08
C TRP A 12 -4.32 -5.18 -7.63
N HIS A 13 -4.08 -3.99 -7.11
CA HIS A 13 -3.77 -3.79 -5.71
C HIS A 13 -5.06 -3.52 -4.91
N PRO A 14 -5.14 -3.96 -3.65
CA PRO A 14 -6.31 -3.71 -2.79
C PRO A 14 -6.51 -2.23 -2.43
N GLY A 15 -5.62 -1.34 -2.88
CA GLY A 15 -5.62 0.08 -2.59
C GLY A 15 -4.74 0.44 -1.40
N PHE A 16 -4.70 1.74 -1.10
CA PHE A 16 -4.04 2.25 0.09
C PHE A 16 -4.97 2.14 1.30
N ARG A 17 -4.45 1.65 2.42
CA ARG A 17 -5.22 1.53 3.66
C ARG A 17 -4.29 1.73 4.86
N LEU A 18 -4.61 2.69 5.72
CA LEU A 18 -3.81 3.01 6.90
C LEU A 18 -4.69 3.03 8.15
N THR A 19 -4.35 2.23 9.15
CA THR A 19 -5.07 2.27 10.44
C THR A 19 -4.64 3.49 11.25
N VAL A 20 -5.54 4.03 12.07
CA VAL A 20 -5.22 5.11 13.00
C VAL A 20 -4.14 4.69 14.00
N GLY A 21 -4.13 3.41 14.39
CA GLY A 21 -3.08 2.85 15.25
C GLY A 21 -1.69 2.96 14.62
N GLU A 22 -1.56 2.60 13.34
CA GLU A 22 -0.30 2.76 12.60
C GLU A 22 0.04 4.23 12.38
N LEU A 23 -0.93 5.07 11.98
CA LEU A 23 -0.73 6.51 11.80
C LEU A 23 -0.14 7.17 13.05
N ARG A 24 -0.62 6.79 14.24
CA ARG A 24 -0.14 7.32 15.53
C ARG A 24 1.29 6.95 15.88
N ARG A 25 1.89 5.96 15.21
CA ARG A 25 3.31 5.61 15.39
C ARG A 25 4.26 6.57 14.67
N HIS A 26 3.73 7.44 13.79
CA HIS A 26 4.54 8.33 12.94
C HIS A 26 4.23 9.83 13.13
N PRO A 27 4.24 10.38 14.35
CA PRO A 27 3.98 11.81 14.57
C PRO A 27 5.03 12.72 13.91
N ASP A 28 6.27 12.26 13.78
CA ASP A 28 7.39 13.08 13.33
C ASP A 28 7.49 13.23 11.80
N TYR A 29 6.76 12.44 11.02
CA TYR A 29 6.89 12.48 9.55
C TYR A 29 6.34 13.78 8.93
N ARG A 30 5.20 14.25 9.45
CA ARG A 30 4.55 15.49 9.00
C ARG A 30 4.17 16.43 10.14
N GLY A 31 4.08 15.94 11.37
CA GLY A 31 3.55 16.69 12.50
C GLY A 31 2.41 15.92 13.16
N ARG A 32 2.35 16.02 14.49
CA ARG A 32 1.33 15.36 15.33
C ARG A 32 -0.08 15.87 15.00
N GLU A 33 -0.22 17.13 14.62
CA GLU A 33 -1.49 17.74 14.22
C GLU A 33 -2.13 17.02 13.02
N TYR A 34 -1.34 16.46 12.10
CA TYR A 34 -1.86 15.72 10.94
C TYR A 34 -2.17 14.27 11.28
N VAL A 35 -1.46 13.68 12.24
CA VAL A 35 -1.84 12.38 12.82
C VAL A 35 -3.21 12.51 13.51
N GLU A 36 -3.42 13.58 14.26
CA GLU A 36 -4.68 13.85 14.95
C GLU A 36 -5.80 14.18 13.97
N LEU A 37 -5.54 14.98 12.93
CA LEU A 37 -6.51 15.22 11.86
C LEU A 37 -6.89 13.92 11.15
N GLY A 38 -5.91 13.10 10.76
CA GLY A 38 -6.14 11.81 10.15
C GLY A 38 -6.96 10.87 11.04
N ALA A 39 -6.71 10.88 12.36
CA ALA A 39 -7.49 10.12 13.31
C ALA A 39 -8.95 10.60 13.44
N ARG A 40 -9.21 11.91 13.29
CA ARG A 40 -10.56 12.48 13.34
C ARG A 40 -11.40 12.15 12.12
N ILE A 41 -10.81 12.19 10.92
CA ILE A 41 -11.55 11.94 9.67
C ILE A 41 -11.64 10.45 9.32
N ALA A 42 -10.87 9.59 10.00
CA ALA A 42 -10.90 8.15 9.77
C ALA A 42 -12.29 7.55 10.05
N VAL A 43 -12.71 6.63 9.19
CA VAL A 43 -13.96 5.87 9.35
C VAL A 43 -13.59 4.49 9.87
N ASP A 44 -14.23 4.06 10.97
CA ASP A 44 -13.94 2.80 11.66
C ASP A 44 -12.45 2.61 12.01
N GLY A 45 -11.77 3.73 12.31
CA GLY A 45 -10.35 3.73 12.65
C GLY A 45 -9.41 3.48 11.46
N VAL A 46 -9.88 3.63 10.23
CA VAL A 46 -9.11 3.42 9.00
C VAL A 46 -9.19 4.65 8.07
N LEU A 47 -8.08 4.94 7.41
CA LEU A 47 -7.98 5.89 6.30
C LEU A 47 -7.79 5.13 4.99
N ASP A 48 -8.51 5.57 3.97
CA ASP A 48 -8.34 5.19 2.57
C ASP A 48 -8.38 6.45 1.69
N PRO A 49 -8.00 6.36 0.39
CA PRO A 49 -7.99 7.52 -0.50
C PRO A 49 -9.34 8.23 -0.63
N ARG A 50 -10.44 7.49 -0.55
CA ARG A 50 -11.79 8.05 -0.65
C ARG A 50 -12.09 8.90 0.57
N ILE A 51 -11.83 8.40 1.79
CA ILE A 51 -12.06 9.16 3.03
C ILE A 51 -11.28 10.49 3.01
N VAL A 52 -10.01 10.46 2.59
CA VAL A 52 -9.18 11.68 2.49
C VAL A 52 -9.72 12.64 1.43
N ALA A 53 -10.16 12.13 0.29
CA ALA A 53 -10.78 12.95 -0.76
C ALA A 53 -12.13 13.53 -0.32
N ASP A 54 -12.93 12.79 0.44
CA ASP A 54 -14.21 13.23 0.98
C ASP A 54 -13.98 14.39 1.96
N ALA A 55 -13.01 14.25 2.88
CA ALA A 55 -12.61 15.31 3.80
C ALA A 55 -12.08 16.58 3.08
N ALA A 56 -11.39 16.42 1.96
CA ALA A 56 -10.97 17.56 1.14
C ALA A 56 -12.16 18.29 0.49
N ARG A 57 -13.23 17.56 0.15
CA ARG A 57 -14.41 18.09 -0.53
C ARG A 57 -15.39 18.79 0.40
N THR A 58 -15.36 18.54 1.71
CA THR A 58 -16.27 19.21 2.64
C THR A 58 -15.93 20.70 2.81
N GLY A 59 -14.65 21.07 2.68
CA GLY A 59 -14.18 22.43 2.91
C GLY A 59 -13.99 22.80 4.39
N ASP A 60 -14.25 21.87 5.31
CA ASP A 60 -14.14 22.10 6.77
C ASP A 60 -12.70 22.04 7.30
N HIS A 61 -11.74 21.74 6.43
CA HIS A 61 -10.35 21.55 6.77
C HIS A 61 -9.46 22.35 5.82
N ASP A 62 -8.34 22.86 6.33
CA ASP A 62 -7.31 23.46 5.48
C ASP A 62 -6.87 22.44 4.41
N PRO A 63 -6.97 22.77 3.11
CA PRO A 63 -6.54 21.90 2.02
C PRO A 63 -5.09 21.42 2.16
N GLN A 64 -4.19 22.25 2.73
CA GLN A 64 -2.81 21.83 2.98
C GLN A 64 -2.74 20.79 4.09
N ALA A 65 -3.55 20.91 5.14
CA ALA A 65 -3.62 19.92 6.21
C ALA A 65 -4.13 18.56 5.68
N VAL A 66 -5.17 18.54 4.85
CA VAL A 66 -5.68 17.31 4.23
C VAL A 66 -4.62 16.69 3.31
N LYS A 67 -3.87 17.50 2.55
CA LYS A 67 -2.73 17.03 1.75
C LYS A 67 -1.62 16.39 2.61
N LYS A 68 -1.37 16.91 3.81
CA LYS A 68 -0.38 16.32 4.72
C LYS A 68 -0.84 14.95 5.24
N VAL A 69 -2.14 14.80 5.52
CA VAL A 69 -2.75 13.50 5.85
C VAL A 69 -2.63 12.52 4.68
N TRP A 70 -2.88 12.97 3.44
CA TRP A 70 -2.66 12.17 2.23
C TRP A 70 -1.22 11.63 2.15
N HIS A 71 -0.21 12.45 2.44
CA HIS A 71 1.18 11.98 2.46
C HIS A 71 1.42 10.87 3.50
N CYS A 72 0.79 10.93 4.67
CA CYS A 72 0.89 9.86 5.66
C CYS A 72 0.24 8.57 5.13
N LEU A 73 -0.96 8.65 4.55
CA LEU A 73 -1.65 7.52 3.94
C LEU A 73 -0.80 6.89 2.81
N ALA A 74 -0.28 7.69 1.89
CA ALA A 74 0.51 7.19 0.76
C ALA A 74 1.84 6.56 1.22
N ARG A 75 2.44 7.06 2.31
CA ARG A 75 3.72 6.56 2.82
C ARG A 75 3.58 5.25 3.60
N PHE A 76 2.53 5.13 4.41
CA PHE A 76 2.38 4.06 5.40
C PHE A 76 1.22 3.10 5.12
N GLY A 77 0.31 3.45 4.21
CA GLY A 77 -0.84 2.64 3.85
C GLY A 77 -0.70 1.91 2.52
N ALA A 78 0.48 1.92 1.88
CA ALA A 78 0.69 1.18 0.64
C ALA A 78 0.50 -0.33 0.89
N PRO A 79 -0.11 -1.08 -0.05
CA PRO A 79 -0.18 -2.53 0.07
C PRO A 79 1.23 -3.11 0.10
N PRO A 80 1.42 -4.27 0.78
CA PRO A 80 2.68 -4.98 0.69
C PRO A 80 3.00 -5.20 -0.79
N ARG A 81 4.26 -4.98 -1.16
CA ARG A 81 4.71 -5.35 -2.51
C ARG A 81 4.39 -6.84 -2.68
N PRO A 82 3.80 -7.27 -3.81
CA PRO A 82 3.73 -8.69 -4.10
C PRO A 82 5.14 -9.24 -3.96
N GLU A 83 5.30 -10.21 -3.07
CA GLU A 83 6.54 -10.99 -2.99
C GLU A 83 6.79 -11.49 -4.42
N PRO A 84 8.03 -11.42 -4.96
CA PRO A 84 8.30 -12.05 -6.24
C PRO A 84 7.89 -13.52 -6.10
N ASP A 85 6.92 -13.93 -6.92
CA ASP A 85 6.37 -15.30 -6.93
C ASP A 85 7.55 -16.25 -6.82
N GLY A 86 7.52 -17.09 -5.77
CA GLY A 86 8.70 -17.71 -5.19
C GLY A 86 9.63 -18.19 -6.29
N SER A 87 10.81 -17.55 -6.38
CA SER A 87 11.90 -18.02 -7.24
C SER A 87 12.05 -19.51 -6.97
N ALA A 88 11.60 -20.32 -7.94
CA ALA A 88 11.99 -21.70 -8.02
C ALA A 88 13.52 -21.66 -8.13
N SER A 89 14.16 -21.89 -7.00
CA SER A 89 15.60 -22.06 -6.92
C SER A 89 15.98 -23.12 -7.98
N PRO A 90 16.86 -22.85 -8.95
CA PRO A 90 17.29 -23.85 -9.93
C PRO A 90 18.31 -24.79 -9.30
N ALA A 91 17.98 -25.34 -8.13
CA ALA A 91 18.84 -26.21 -7.34
C ALA A 91 18.15 -27.56 -7.06
N THR A 92 17.57 -28.18 -8.10
CA THR A 92 17.35 -29.64 -8.14
C THR A 92 17.32 -30.12 -9.59
N VAL A 93 18.38 -29.84 -10.36
CA VAL A 93 18.66 -30.57 -11.61
C VAL A 93 20.14 -30.92 -11.66
N VAL A 94 20.64 -31.71 -10.69
CA VAL A 94 21.78 -32.62 -10.91
C VAL A 94 21.70 -33.74 -9.87
N ALA A 95 21.12 -34.90 -10.23
CA ALA A 95 21.45 -36.22 -9.67
C ALA A 95 20.57 -37.32 -10.31
N ALA A 96 20.66 -37.52 -11.64
CA ALA A 96 20.16 -38.75 -12.27
C ALA A 96 20.67 -38.94 -13.72
N VAL A 97 21.96 -38.74 -14.01
CA VAL A 97 22.63 -39.34 -15.17
C VAL A 97 24.11 -39.51 -14.81
N VAL A 98 24.45 -40.55 -14.04
CA VAL A 98 25.71 -41.31 -14.18
C VAL A 98 25.46 -42.69 -13.55
N ASP A 99 24.84 -43.60 -14.29
CA ASP A 99 25.11 -45.04 -14.19
C ASP A 99 24.58 -45.70 -15.48
N GLU A 100 25.46 -45.86 -16.47
CA GLU A 100 25.51 -47.08 -17.28
C GLU A 100 26.78 -47.07 -18.15
N ARG A 101 27.34 -48.27 -18.33
CA ARG A 101 28.45 -48.68 -19.23
C ARG A 101 29.78 -48.94 -18.53
N ARG A 102 29.83 -50.16 -17.96
CA ARG A 102 30.98 -51.06 -18.06
C ARG A 102 31.56 -51.11 -19.47
#